data_AF-A0A0A6PQR0-F1
#
_entry.id   AF-A0A0A6PQR0-F1
#
_cell.length_a   1.000
_cell.length_b   1.000
_cell.length_c   1.000
_cell.angle_alpha   90.00
_cell.angle_beta   90.00
_cell.angle_gamma   90.00
#
_symmetry.space_group_name_H-M   'P 1'
#
loop_
_entity.id
_entity.type
_entity.pdbx_description
1 polymer ?
#
loop_
_entity_poly.entity_id
_entity_poly.type
_entity_poly.pdbx_seq_one_letter_code
_entity_poly.pdbx_strand_id
1 'polypeptide(L)'
;MPQYKRKRRTRELMIADLSTNHIEYFALKAGFSIEKLEVDYGYDVRLYTYNNDGEFENGTIYFQLKATDNIDQYRLKSGGFSFPIEKKHLETWLKEIEPVILILFDAQEEKAYWVYLQLYFEQQNIFFDAIQTERFSVHLNEVVDVDAIRKWRNYKNSLFSQLYGHIKRHV
;
A
#
# COMPACT_ATOMS: atom_id res chain seq x y z
N MET A 1 -17.58 -43.85 -4.43
CA MET A 1 -16.50 -43.17 -3.65
C MET A 1 -16.91 -41.72 -3.46
N PRO A 2 -16.76 -41.12 -2.27
CA PRO A 2 -17.05 -39.70 -2.11
C PRO A 2 -16.05 -38.89 -2.92
N GLN A 3 -16.55 -38.08 -3.86
CA GLN A 3 -15.74 -37.19 -4.67
C GLN A 3 -15.42 -35.95 -3.85
N TYR A 4 -14.22 -35.89 -3.26
CA TYR A 4 -13.77 -34.69 -2.57
C TYR A 4 -13.69 -33.51 -3.55
N LYS A 5 -14.31 -32.37 -3.19
CA LYS A 5 -14.24 -31.15 -4.01
C LYS A 5 -12.79 -30.67 -4.08
N ARG A 6 -12.30 -30.39 -5.29
CA ARG A 6 -10.97 -29.81 -5.51
C ARG A 6 -10.93 -28.36 -5.01
N LYS A 7 -9.73 -27.88 -4.64
CA LYS A 7 -9.50 -26.46 -4.39
C LYS A 7 -9.90 -25.65 -5.63
N ARG A 8 -10.64 -24.57 -5.44
CA ARG A 8 -11.11 -23.69 -6.51
C ARG A 8 -10.41 -22.35 -6.38
N ARG A 9 -9.86 -21.84 -7.49
CA ARG A 9 -9.44 -20.44 -7.58
C ARG A 9 -10.69 -19.57 -7.58
N THR A 10 -10.86 -18.75 -6.54
CA THR A 10 -12.01 -17.87 -6.41
C THR A 10 -11.75 -16.55 -7.15
N ARG A 11 -12.80 -15.72 -7.35
CA ARG A 11 -12.64 -14.41 -7.98
C ARG A 11 -11.78 -13.50 -7.11
N GLU A 12 -11.93 -13.59 -5.80
CA GLU A 12 -11.16 -12.82 -4.81
C GLU A 12 -9.65 -13.12 -4.95
N LEU A 13 -9.27 -14.40 -5.07
CA LEU A 13 -7.87 -14.76 -5.32
C LEU A 13 -7.36 -14.23 -6.67
N MET A 14 -8.20 -14.26 -7.70
CA MET A 14 -7.83 -13.75 -9.02
C MET A 14 -7.61 -12.23 -9.02
N ILE A 15 -8.49 -11.45 -8.40
CA ILE A 15 -8.34 -9.98 -8.34
C ILE A 15 -7.22 -9.53 -7.42
N ALA A 16 -6.91 -10.32 -6.37
CA ALA A 16 -5.73 -10.08 -5.56
C ALA A 16 -4.44 -10.22 -6.38
N ASP A 17 -4.33 -11.28 -7.20
CA ASP A 17 -3.18 -11.46 -8.09
C ASP A 17 -3.09 -10.36 -9.17
N LEU A 18 -4.23 -9.94 -9.72
CA LEU A 18 -4.28 -8.81 -10.67
C LEU A 18 -3.84 -7.50 -10.01
N SER A 19 -4.27 -7.24 -8.77
CA SER A 19 -3.81 -6.08 -8.00
C SER A 19 -2.31 -6.10 -7.76
N THR A 20 -1.72 -7.26 -7.41
CA THR A 20 -0.28 -7.41 -7.27
C THR A 20 0.44 -7.12 -8.59
N ASN A 21 -0.04 -7.71 -9.68
CA ASN A 21 0.56 -7.52 -11.01
C ASN A 21 0.48 -6.06 -11.48
N HIS A 22 -0.60 -5.35 -11.18
CA HIS A 22 -0.75 -3.94 -11.53
C HIS A 22 0.34 -3.07 -10.88
N ILE A 23 0.63 -3.29 -9.59
CA ILE A 23 1.72 -2.59 -8.89
C ILE A 23 3.08 -3.00 -9.43
N GLU A 24 3.29 -4.30 -9.66
CA GLU A 24 4.52 -4.82 -10.26
C GLU A 24 4.80 -4.22 -11.64
N TYR A 25 3.80 -4.14 -12.50
CA TYR A 25 3.91 -3.53 -13.83
C TYR A 25 4.41 -2.09 -13.75
N PHE A 26 3.80 -1.26 -12.90
CA PHE A 26 4.22 0.14 -12.76
C PHE A 26 5.57 0.28 -12.05
N ALA A 27 5.87 -0.56 -11.07
CA ALA A 27 7.18 -0.61 -10.41
C ALA A 27 8.31 -0.88 -11.41
N LEU A 28 8.15 -1.91 -12.24
CA LEU A 28 9.10 -2.27 -13.29
C LEU A 28 9.24 -1.14 -14.34
N LYS A 29 8.12 -0.53 -14.74
CA LYS A 29 8.13 0.64 -15.66
C LYS A 29 8.83 1.86 -15.05
N ALA A 30 8.81 2.02 -13.73
CA ALA A 30 9.53 3.06 -13.02
C ALA A 30 11.04 2.75 -12.86
N GLY A 31 11.50 1.56 -13.26
CA GLY A 31 12.89 1.12 -13.13
C GLY A 31 13.23 0.52 -11.77
N PHE A 32 12.22 0.07 -11.02
CA PHE A 32 12.36 -0.48 -9.67
C PHE A 32 12.06 -1.98 -9.64
N SER A 33 12.32 -2.62 -8.50
CA SER A 33 12.03 -4.04 -8.29
C SER A 33 11.06 -4.22 -7.14
N ILE A 34 10.24 -5.27 -7.22
CA ILE A 34 9.18 -5.55 -6.27
C ILE A 34 9.29 -7.00 -5.83
N GLU A 35 8.91 -7.26 -4.58
CA GLU A 35 8.86 -8.61 -4.04
C GLU A 35 7.51 -8.83 -3.37
N LYS A 36 6.89 -9.97 -3.69
CA LYS A 36 5.70 -10.46 -3.01
C LYS A 36 6.10 -11.10 -1.69
N LEU A 37 5.46 -10.68 -0.61
CA LEU A 37 5.72 -11.22 0.71
C LEU A 37 4.91 -12.50 0.90
N GLU A 38 5.60 -13.60 1.22
CA GLU A 38 4.93 -14.90 1.41
C GLU A 38 4.30 -15.03 2.80
N VAL A 39 4.82 -14.28 3.79
CA VAL A 39 4.34 -14.32 5.17
C VAL A 39 3.39 -13.15 5.41
N ASP A 40 2.15 -13.48 5.78
CA ASP A 40 1.09 -12.50 6.06
C ASP A 40 1.30 -11.87 7.45
N TYR A 41 2.14 -10.84 7.50
CA TYR A 41 2.22 -9.91 8.63
C TYR A 41 1.46 -8.60 8.35
N GLY A 42 0.50 -8.63 7.42
CA GLY A 42 -0.26 -7.45 7.02
C GLY A 42 0.42 -6.59 5.94
N TYR A 43 1.33 -7.15 5.15
CA TYR A 43 1.90 -6.50 3.97
C TYR A 43 1.89 -7.50 2.81
N ASP A 44 1.47 -7.05 1.63
CA ASP A 44 1.36 -7.94 0.46
C ASP A 44 2.62 -7.90 -0.42
N VAL A 45 3.22 -6.71 -0.58
CA VAL A 45 4.42 -6.50 -1.39
C VAL A 45 5.34 -5.46 -0.78
N ARG A 46 6.63 -5.52 -1.14
CA ARG A 46 7.62 -4.46 -0.89
C ARG A 46 8.30 -4.01 -2.17
N LEU A 47 8.60 -2.72 -2.26
CA LEU A 47 9.29 -2.09 -3.39
C LEU A 47 10.71 -1.68 -2.98
N TYR A 48 11.68 -2.00 -3.84
CA TYR A 48 13.05 -1.54 -3.77
C TYR A 48 13.31 -0.51 -4.86
N THR A 49 13.93 0.60 -4.49
CA THR A 49 14.16 1.72 -5.42
C THR A 49 15.64 1.86 -5.73
N TYR A 50 15.91 2.45 -6.89
CA TYR A 50 17.26 2.68 -7.40
C TYR A 50 17.41 4.14 -7.81
N ASN A 51 18.63 4.66 -7.71
CA ASN A 51 18.94 5.99 -8.22
C ASN A 51 19.12 5.97 -9.76
N ASN A 52 19.46 7.13 -10.34
CA ASN A 52 19.58 7.28 -11.79
C ASN A 52 20.74 6.46 -12.39
N ASP A 53 21.73 6.08 -11.57
CA ASP A 53 22.86 5.24 -11.95
C ASP A 53 22.55 3.74 -11.78
N GLY A 54 21.34 3.40 -11.35
CA GLY A 54 20.91 2.03 -11.08
C GLY A 54 21.40 1.49 -9.73
N GLU A 55 21.94 2.34 -8.86
CA GLU A 55 22.41 1.94 -7.54
C GLU A 55 21.24 1.80 -6.56
N PHE A 56 21.33 0.81 -5.69
CA PHE A 56 20.33 0.54 -4.66
C PHE A 56 20.20 1.69 -3.66
N GLU A 57 18.97 2.08 -3.34
CA GLU A 57 18.69 3.08 -2.31
C GLU A 57 18.19 2.43 -1.02
N ASN A 58 18.79 2.80 0.11
CA ASN A 58 18.44 2.25 1.43
C ASN A 58 16.94 2.34 1.77
N GLY A 59 16.46 1.32 2.47
CA GLY A 59 15.08 1.19 2.89
C GLY A 59 14.16 0.62 1.80
N THR A 60 12.89 0.49 2.13
CA THR A 60 11.85 -0.10 1.26
C THR A 60 10.55 0.66 1.36
N ILE A 61 9.60 0.39 0.47
CA ILE A 61 8.22 0.84 0.63
C ILE A 61 7.34 -0.40 0.77
N TYR A 62 6.50 -0.43 1.79
CA TYR A 62 5.54 -1.51 2.00
C TYR A 62 4.18 -1.15 1.41
N PHE A 63 3.47 -2.17 0.97
CA PHE A 63 2.14 -2.02 0.41
C PHE A 63 1.16 -2.97 1.07
N GLN A 64 -0.03 -2.46 1.35
CA GLN A 64 -1.21 -3.28 1.52
C GLN A 64 -2.11 -3.09 0.31
N LEU A 65 -2.44 -4.19 -0.36
CA LEU A 65 -3.32 -4.26 -1.50
C LEU A 65 -4.72 -4.67 -1.04
N LYS A 66 -5.73 -3.95 -1.53
CA LYS A 66 -7.14 -4.32 -1.47
C LYS A 66 -7.68 -4.29 -2.90
N ALA A 67 -8.55 -5.24 -3.23
CA ALA A 67 -9.11 -5.36 -4.57
C ALA A 67 -10.63 -5.57 -4.48
N THR A 68 -11.36 -5.01 -5.44
CA THR A 68 -12.82 -5.13 -5.52
C THR A 68 -13.29 -5.19 -6.97
N ASP A 69 -14.38 -5.91 -7.19
CA ASP A 69 -15.14 -5.90 -8.46
C ASP A 69 -16.24 -4.83 -8.47
N ASN A 70 -16.43 -4.10 -7.38
CA ASN A 70 -17.44 -3.06 -7.29
C ASN A 70 -16.85 -1.89 -6.52
N ILE A 71 -16.02 -1.08 -7.18
CA ILE A 71 -15.38 0.05 -6.52
C ILE A 71 -16.37 1.18 -6.19
N ASP A 72 -17.49 1.26 -6.92
CA ASP A 72 -18.51 2.30 -6.74
C ASP A 72 -19.18 2.26 -5.36
N GLN A 73 -19.20 1.10 -4.70
CA GLN A 73 -19.67 1.00 -3.31
C GLN A 73 -18.86 1.85 -2.32
N TYR A 74 -17.63 2.22 -2.68
CA TYR A 74 -16.72 3.05 -1.87
C TYR A 74 -16.67 4.49 -2.36
N ARG A 75 -17.38 4.85 -3.43
CA ARG A 75 -17.26 6.16 -4.08
C ARG A 75 -17.76 7.28 -3.17
N LEU A 76 -16.94 8.31 -3.01
CA LEU A 76 -17.32 9.53 -2.29
C LEU A 76 -17.99 10.54 -3.22
N LYS A 77 -18.96 11.29 -2.69
CA LYS A 77 -19.58 12.42 -3.42
C LYS A 77 -18.59 13.52 -3.79
N SER A 78 -17.54 13.69 -2.99
CA SER A 78 -16.45 14.65 -3.20
C SER A 78 -15.41 14.21 -4.23
N GLY A 79 -15.56 13.00 -4.80
CA GLY A 79 -14.52 12.35 -5.60
C GLY A 79 -13.60 11.47 -4.74
N GLY A 80 -12.93 10.53 -5.40
CA GLY A 80 -12.16 9.46 -4.74
C GLY A 80 -13.04 8.39 -4.10
N PHE A 81 -12.43 7.62 -3.20
CA PHE A 81 -13.02 6.46 -2.54
C PHE A 81 -12.74 6.48 -1.05
N SER A 82 -13.67 5.95 -0.25
CA SER A 82 -13.52 5.75 1.20
C SER A 82 -13.55 4.26 1.50
N PHE A 83 -12.42 3.71 1.91
CA PHE A 83 -12.27 2.28 2.13
C PHE A 83 -12.08 1.96 3.62
N PRO A 84 -12.94 1.11 4.23
CA PRO A 84 -12.84 0.77 5.64
C PRO A 84 -11.68 -0.19 5.92
N ILE A 85 -10.85 0.14 6.90
CA ILE A 85 -9.74 -0.69 7.39
C ILE A 85 -9.95 -1.03 8.86
N GLU A 86 -9.66 -2.27 9.25
CA GLU A 86 -9.71 -2.69 10.65
C GLU A 86 -8.60 -2.04 11.48
N LYS A 87 -8.95 -1.61 12.69
CA LYS A 87 -8.07 -0.85 13.58
C LYS A 87 -6.76 -1.58 13.89
N LYS A 88 -6.80 -2.91 14.04
CA LYS A 88 -5.59 -3.75 14.24
C LYS A 88 -4.55 -3.59 13.13
N HIS A 89 -4.99 -3.43 11.88
CA HIS A 89 -4.10 -3.25 10.74
C HIS A 89 -3.52 -1.85 10.70
N LEU A 90 -4.35 -0.84 10.98
CA LEU A 90 -3.89 0.54 11.12
C LEU A 90 -2.84 0.67 12.22
N GLU A 91 -3.00 -0.03 13.34
CA GLU A 91 -2.02 0.00 14.42
C GLU A 91 -0.63 -0.46 13.95
N THR A 92 -0.58 -1.57 13.20
CA THR A 92 0.66 -2.07 12.61
C THR A 92 1.25 -1.07 11.62
N TRP A 93 0.46 -0.62 10.66
CA TRP A 93 0.94 0.20 9.54
C TRP A 93 1.33 1.63 9.94
N LEU A 94 0.64 2.23 10.91
CA LEU A 94 0.96 3.58 11.37
C LEU A 94 2.22 3.63 12.23
N LYS A 95 2.62 2.50 12.82
CA LYS A 95 3.86 2.36 13.61
C LYS A 95 5.04 1.86 12.77
N GLU A 96 4.82 1.58 11.49
CA GLU A 96 5.87 1.18 10.56
C GLU A 96 6.80 2.36 10.25
N ILE A 97 8.10 2.09 10.29
CA ILE A 97 9.14 3.10 10.03
C ILE A 97 9.21 3.37 8.52
N GLU A 98 9.08 2.33 7.71
CA GLU A 98 9.07 2.47 6.26
C GLU A 98 7.71 2.99 5.75
N PRO A 99 7.64 3.70 4.61
CA PRO A 99 6.37 4.16 4.08
C PRO A 99 5.41 2.99 3.79
N VAL A 100 4.16 3.09 4.26
CA VAL A 100 3.10 2.13 3.95
C VAL A 100 2.09 2.77 3.00
N ILE A 101 2.02 2.23 1.79
CA ILE A 101 1.07 2.65 0.77
C ILE A 101 -0.13 1.70 0.77
N LEU A 102 -1.31 2.23 1.05
CA LEU A 102 -2.55 1.47 0.91
C LEU A 102 -3.06 1.62 -0.53
N ILE A 103 -3.37 0.49 -1.16
CA ILE A 103 -3.90 0.42 -2.53
C ILE A 103 -5.33 -0.11 -2.52
N LEU A 104 -6.21 0.51 -3.31
CA LEU A 104 -7.52 -0.02 -3.69
C LEU A 104 -7.56 -0.21 -5.21
N PHE A 105 -7.58 -1.47 -5.64
CA PHE A 105 -7.65 -1.88 -7.03
C PHE A 105 -9.10 -2.17 -7.46
N ASP A 106 -9.53 -1.51 -8.52
CA ASP A 106 -10.74 -1.80 -9.28
C ASP A 106 -10.43 -2.86 -10.34
N ALA A 107 -10.95 -4.07 -10.17
CA ALA A 107 -10.72 -5.17 -11.07
C ALA A 107 -11.59 -5.16 -12.34
N GLN A 108 -12.61 -4.29 -12.41
CA GLN A 108 -13.40 -4.12 -13.64
C GLN A 108 -12.71 -3.18 -14.62
N GLU A 109 -12.18 -2.07 -14.11
CA GLU A 109 -11.50 -1.05 -14.91
C GLU A 109 -9.97 -1.23 -14.96
N GLU A 110 -9.43 -2.19 -14.21
CA GLU A 110 -8.00 -2.45 -14.04
C GLU A 110 -7.21 -1.19 -13.63
N LYS A 111 -7.76 -0.43 -12.66
CA LYS A 111 -7.18 0.80 -12.13
C LYS A 111 -6.96 0.68 -10.63
N ALA A 112 -5.83 1.17 -10.14
CA ALA A 112 -5.57 1.28 -8.70
C ALA A 112 -5.58 2.72 -8.22
N TYR A 113 -6.04 2.92 -6.99
CA TYR A 113 -5.99 4.17 -6.25
C TYR A 113 -5.16 3.98 -5.00
N TRP A 114 -4.47 5.01 -4.55
CA TRP A 114 -3.51 4.88 -3.45
C TRP A 114 -3.56 6.04 -2.46
N VAL A 115 -2.97 5.77 -1.29
CA VAL A 115 -2.69 6.78 -0.26
C VAL A 115 -1.47 6.36 0.55
N TYR A 116 -0.59 7.31 0.87
CA TYR A 116 0.48 7.10 1.85
C TYR A 116 -0.13 7.24 3.25
N LEU A 117 -0.31 6.11 3.93
CA LEU A 117 -1.18 6.02 5.11
C LEU A 117 -0.68 6.87 6.28
N GLN A 118 0.61 6.80 6.61
CA GLN A 118 1.16 7.58 7.72
C GLN A 118 1.01 9.10 7.45
N LEU A 119 1.37 9.55 6.25
CA LEU A 119 1.24 10.96 5.86
C LEU A 119 -0.22 11.43 5.81
N TYR A 120 -1.15 10.56 5.40
CA TYR A 120 -2.58 10.86 5.43
C TYR A 120 -3.07 11.14 6.86
N PHE A 121 -2.71 10.30 7.83
CA PHE A 121 -3.08 10.52 9.23
C PHE A 121 -2.50 11.83 9.77
N GLU A 122 -1.24 12.12 9.46
CA GLU A 122 -0.57 13.36 9.86
C GLU A 122 -1.26 14.60 9.26
N GLN A 123 -1.46 14.63 7.95
CA GLN A 123 -2.04 15.79 7.24
C GLN A 123 -3.48 16.07 7.66
N GLN A 124 -4.25 15.03 8.02
CA GLN A 124 -5.63 15.17 8.47
C GLN A 124 -5.73 15.40 10.00
N ASN A 125 -4.61 15.45 10.72
CA ASN A 125 -4.57 15.52 12.19
C ASN A 125 -5.41 14.41 12.86
N ILE A 126 -5.35 13.20 12.32
CA ILE A 126 -6.06 12.03 12.86
C ILE A 126 -5.16 11.33 13.88
N PHE A 127 -5.63 11.22 15.12
CA PHE A 127 -4.95 10.47 16.16
C PHE A 127 -5.52 9.06 16.26
N PHE A 128 -4.68 8.03 16.12
CA PHE A 128 -5.09 6.63 16.17
C PHE A 128 -5.87 6.28 17.45
N ASP A 129 -5.41 6.77 18.61
CA ASP A 129 -6.04 6.50 19.90
C ASP A 129 -7.44 7.12 20.04
N ALA A 130 -7.76 8.13 19.23
CA ALA A 130 -9.09 8.75 19.20
C ALA A 130 -10.11 7.94 18.40
N ILE A 131 -9.68 6.93 17.63
CA ILE A 131 -10.58 6.06 16.86
C ILE A 131 -11.27 5.08 17.81
N GLN A 132 -12.57 5.27 18.03
CA GLN A 132 -13.38 4.44 18.94
C GLN A 132 -13.99 3.20 18.27
N THR A 133 -13.98 3.14 16.93
CA THR A 133 -14.56 2.06 16.14
C THR A 133 -13.54 1.00 15.77
N GLU A 134 -14.00 -0.23 15.54
CA GLU A 134 -13.15 -1.34 15.05
C GLU A 134 -12.64 -1.11 13.63
N ARG A 135 -13.25 -0.19 12.89
CA ARG A 135 -12.87 0.17 11.52
C ARG A 135 -12.79 1.68 11.36
N PHE A 136 -11.85 2.12 10.54
CA PHE A 136 -11.71 3.51 10.14
C PHE A 136 -11.60 3.58 8.62
N SER A 137 -12.30 4.54 8.00
CA SER A 137 -12.32 4.67 6.55
C SER A 137 -11.24 5.63 6.07
N VAL A 138 -10.38 5.14 5.19
CA VAL A 138 -9.28 5.91 4.60
C VAL A 138 -9.70 6.40 3.23
N HIS A 139 -9.35 7.64 2.89
CA HIS A 139 -9.69 8.22 1.60
C HIS A 139 -8.56 8.02 0.59
N LEU A 140 -8.90 7.52 -0.60
CA LEU A 140 -7.97 7.29 -1.71
C LEU A 140 -8.49 8.03 -2.95
N ASN A 141 -7.66 8.88 -3.55
CA ASN A 141 -8.04 9.69 -4.70
C ASN A 141 -6.98 9.77 -5.80
N GLU A 142 -5.73 9.45 -5.49
CA GLU A 142 -4.63 9.44 -6.46
C GLU A 142 -4.57 8.08 -7.19
N VAL A 143 -4.34 8.11 -8.50
CA VAL A 143 -4.21 6.90 -9.33
C VAL A 143 -2.79 6.36 -9.25
N VAL A 144 -2.65 5.04 -9.31
CA VAL A 144 -1.34 4.40 -9.47
C VAL A 144 -0.92 4.45 -10.93
N ASP A 145 0.22 5.10 -11.16
CA ASP A 145 0.96 5.10 -12.41
C ASP A 145 2.47 5.16 -12.12
N VAL A 146 3.29 5.30 -13.17
CA VAL A 146 4.75 5.41 -13.03
C VAL A 146 5.17 6.60 -12.16
N ASP A 147 4.46 7.72 -12.24
CA ASP A 147 4.80 8.92 -11.50
C ASP A 147 4.41 8.79 -10.02
N ALA A 148 3.32 8.08 -9.71
CA ALA A 148 3.01 7.65 -8.35
C ALA A 148 4.14 6.80 -7.76
N ILE A 149 4.67 5.81 -8.48
CA ILE A 149 5.78 4.98 -7.99
C ILE A 149 7.00 5.86 -7.64
N ARG A 150 7.36 6.79 -8.54
CA ARG A 150 8.48 7.73 -8.33
C ARG A 150 8.22 8.68 -7.15
N LYS A 151 6.97 9.12 -6.97
CA LYS A 151 6.55 9.93 -5.82
C LYS A 151 6.75 9.16 -4.51
N TRP A 152 6.45 7.86 -4.47
CA TRP A 152 6.68 7.04 -3.28
C TRP A 152 8.17 6.86 -2.97
N ARG A 153 9.02 6.68 -3.98
CA ARG A 153 10.48 6.73 -3.82
C ARG A 153 10.92 8.03 -3.14
N ASN A 154 10.39 9.16 -3.59
CA ASN A 154 10.74 10.47 -3.02
C ASN A 154 10.28 10.60 -1.55
N TYR A 155 9.10 10.07 -1.19
CA TYR A 155 8.67 10.02 0.21
C TYR A 155 9.62 9.20 1.07
N LYS A 156 9.97 7.98 0.65
CA LYS A 156 10.95 7.13 1.33
C LYS A 156 12.28 7.88 1.52
N ASN A 157 12.87 8.40 0.45
CA ASN A 157 14.16 9.09 0.54
C ASN A 157 14.11 10.34 1.43
N SER A 158 12.99 11.07 1.42
CA SER A 158 12.79 12.23 2.31
C SER A 158 12.73 11.82 3.78
N LEU A 159 12.05 10.72 4.09
CA LEU A 159 11.97 10.16 5.44
C LEU A 159 13.36 9.75 5.96
N PHE A 160 14.13 9.00 5.17
CA PHE A 160 15.49 8.60 5.57
C PHE A 160 16.45 9.78 5.74
N SER A 161 16.33 10.81 4.89
CA SER A 161 17.15 12.03 5.03
C SER A 161 16.94 12.71 6.38
N GLN A 162 15.73 12.63 6.96
CA GLN A 162 15.44 13.15 8.30
C GLN A 162 16.05 12.28 9.42
N LEU A 163 16.09 10.95 9.23
CA LEU A 163 16.61 10.01 10.23
C LEU A 163 18.13 10.03 10.36
N TYR A 164 18.86 10.17 9.25
CA TYR A 164 20.32 10.13 9.24
C TYR A 164 21.00 11.27 10.01
N GLY A 165 20.26 12.31 10.43
CA GLY A 165 20.76 13.40 11.27
C GLY A 165 20.80 13.13 12.78
N HIS A 166 20.23 12.01 13.28
CA HIS A 166 19.84 11.91 14.69
C HIS A 166 20.24 10.63 15.44
N ILE A 167 21.11 9.77 14.90
CA ILE A 167 21.55 8.57 15.61
C ILE A 167 22.51 8.96 16.76
N LYS A 168 21.95 9.17 17.96
CA LYS A 168 22.71 9.25 19.21
C LYS A 168 22.88 7.85 19.76
N ARG A 169 24.12 7.43 20.02
CA ARG A 169 24.40 6.19 20.74
C ARG A 169 23.97 6.37 22.20
N HIS A 170 23.10 5.50 22.69
CA HIS A 170 23.01 5.25 24.12
C HIS A 170 24.22 4.39 24.49
N VAL A 171 25.21 5.01 25.14
CA VAL A 171 26.33 4.31 25.79
C VAL A 171 25.88 3.92 27.19
#